data_AF-A0A0F9UTX0-F1
#
_entry.id   AF-A0A0F9UTX0-F1
#
_cell.length_a   1.000
_cell.length_b   1.000
_cell.length_c   1.000
_cell.angle_alpha   90.00
_cell.angle_beta   90.00
_cell.angle_gamma   90.00
#
_symmetry.space_group_name_H-M   'P 1'
#
loop_
_entity.id
_entity.type
_entity.pdbx_description
1 polymer ?
#
loop_
_entity_poly.entity_id
_entity_poly.type
_entity_poly.pdbx_seq_one_letter_code
_entity_poly.pdbx_strand_id
1 'polypeptide(L)'
;MSNKVVSNYSVEIRFRPDAGFLDKRGAVAQSLTSSGAPFKRWNVSANAIDFTRDDNQHIRAFFSYRNLGVLSTPPNASEYFVATAEKFLAAAWEHLPNREFSRAGVRSVLLIETEDFAEAVAAYRRRFLGLTDKEVQAFGGDLIDVGFPMNFVKGKDHFNVITGPMERGQSLQFFRDTHPSLGAILQRVGRLPGGDSDATDLPAVGLFVDVDFFRENLSQHTTVTTMLGLLRRGVKKAQGIADLIEKLITEED
;
A
#
# COMPACT_ATOMS: atom_id res chain seq x y z
N MET A 1 20.34 7.22 -15.57
CA MET A 1 19.06 7.93 -15.38
C MET A 1 18.30 7.18 -14.30
N SER A 2 17.51 7.83 -13.44
CA SER A 2 16.70 7.09 -12.45
C SER A 2 15.53 6.42 -13.18
N ASN A 3 15.33 5.12 -12.98
CA ASN A 3 14.20 4.40 -13.54
C ASN A 3 12.88 5.02 -13.08
N LYS A 4 11.84 4.98 -13.92
CA LYS A 4 10.49 5.43 -13.52
C LYS A 4 9.97 4.49 -12.44
N VAL A 5 9.48 5.06 -11.34
CA VAL A 5 8.84 4.30 -10.26
C VAL A 5 7.36 4.69 -10.18
N VAL A 6 6.48 3.71 -10.34
CA VAL A 6 5.04 3.86 -10.10
C VAL A 6 4.70 3.25 -8.76
N SER A 7 3.90 3.92 -7.93
CA SER A 7 3.63 3.45 -6.58
C SER A 7 2.20 3.69 -6.08
N ASN A 8 1.67 2.70 -5.38
CA ASN A 8 0.43 2.74 -4.60
C ASN A 8 0.80 2.63 -3.12
N TYR A 9 0.16 3.43 -2.27
CA TYR A 9 0.34 3.39 -0.82
C TYR A 9 -0.99 3.30 -0.10
N SER A 10 -1.04 2.52 0.96
CA SER A 10 -2.19 2.49 1.85
C SER A 10 -1.77 2.32 3.30
N VAL A 11 -2.54 2.91 4.21
CA VAL A 11 -2.47 2.66 5.64
C VAL A 11 -3.85 2.27 6.14
N GLU A 12 -3.91 1.24 6.98
CA GLU A 12 -5.15 0.76 7.57
C GLU A 12 -4.94 0.47 9.06
N ILE A 13 -5.82 1.03 9.89
CA ILE A 13 -5.95 0.71 11.31
C ILE A 13 -7.27 -0.01 11.50
N ARG A 14 -7.22 -1.26 11.96
CA ARG A 14 -8.36 -2.10 12.30
C ARG A 14 -8.53 -2.12 13.82
N PHE A 15 -9.76 -1.94 14.26
CA PHE A 15 -10.15 -1.94 15.66
C PHE A 15 -11.41 -2.77 15.85
N ARG A 16 -11.75 -3.05 17.10
CA ARG A 16 -12.97 -3.77 17.43
C ARG A 16 -14.18 -3.01 16.88
N PRO A 17 -15.10 -3.68 16.15
CA PRO A 17 -16.33 -3.08 15.68
C PRO A 17 -17.11 -2.33 16.77
N ASP A 18 -17.53 -1.10 16.48
CA ASP A 18 -18.44 -0.33 17.34
C ASP A 18 -19.64 0.22 16.54
N ALA A 19 -20.82 -0.36 16.79
CA ALA A 19 -22.05 0.06 16.14
C ALA A 19 -22.45 1.51 16.47
N GLY A 20 -22.05 2.06 17.62
CA GLY A 20 -22.31 3.45 17.99
C GLY A 20 -21.60 4.47 17.09
N PHE A 21 -20.59 4.05 16.32
CA PHE A 21 -20.02 4.86 15.25
C PHE A 21 -21.06 5.16 14.15
N LEU A 22 -21.95 4.22 13.85
CA LEU A 22 -22.92 4.32 12.76
C LEU A 22 -23.86 5.52 12.95
N ASP A 23 -24.28 5.79 14.18
CA ASP A 23 -25.15 6.93 14.51
C ASP A 23 -24.42 8.28 14.49
N LYS A 24 -23.10 8.26 14.62
CA LYS A 24 -22.25 9.47 14.73
C LYS A 24 -21.56 9.86 13.41
N ARG A 25 -21.73 9.06 12.34
CA ARG A 25 -20.99 9.25 11.07
C ARG A 25 -21.05 10.66 10.52
N GLY A 26 -22.24 11.28 10.48
CA GLY A 26 -22.39 12.64 9.96
C GLY A 26 -21.64 13.68 10.79
N ALA A 27 -21.70 13.58 12.11
CA ALA A 27 -20.97 14.46 13.02
C ALA A 27 -19.45 14.28 12.90
N VAL A 28 -18.98 13.02 12.79
CA VAL A 28 -17.56 12.71 12.56
C VAL A 28 -17.09 13.28 11.22
N ALA A 29 -17.86 13.08 10.15
CA ALA A 29 -17.54 13.60 8.82
C ALA A 29 -17.41 15.12 8.83
N GLN A 30 -18.39 15.81 9.42
CA GLN A 30 -18.38 17.26 9.56
C GLN A 30 -17.17 17.73 10.36
N SER A 31 -16.93 17.15 11.55
CA SER A 31 -15.79 17.47 12.41
C SER A 31 -14.47 17.36 11.65
N LEU A 32 -14.23 16.25 10.96
CA LEU A 32 -12.99 16.01 10.22
C LEU A 32 -12.79 17.01 9.08
N THR A 33 -13.84 17.36 8.34
CA THR A 33 -13.69 18.34 7.26
C THR A 33 -13.47 19.78 7.75
N SER A 34 -14.05 20.13 8.90
CA SER A 34 -13.91 21.43 9.55
C SER A 34 -12.59 21.61 10.30
N SER A 35 -11.96 20.54 10.80
CA SER A 35 -10.74 20.59 11.63
C SER A 35 -9.44 20.84 10.86
N GLY A 36 -9.51 21.36 9.64
CA GLY A 36 -8.32 21.53 8.79
C GLY A 36 -7.75 20.22 8.23
N ALA A 37 -8.46 19.09 8.34
CA ALA A 37 -8.03 17.85 7.71
C ALA A 37 -7.94 17.99 6.18
N PRO A 38 -7.11 17.16 5.51
CA PRO A 38 -6.80 17.32 4.10
C PRO A 38 -7.98 17.02 3.16
N PHE A 39 -9.04 16.37 3.63
CA PHE A 39 -10.20 16.01 2.82
C PHE A 39 -11.37 16.95 3.08
N LYS A 40 -11.98 17.46 2.02
CA LYS A 40 -13.06 18.48 2.09
C LYS A 40 -14.41 17.97 1.63
N ARG A 41 -14.42 16.90 0.83
CA ARG A 41 -15.64 16.20 0.44
C ARG A 41 -15.74 14.89 1.19
N TRP A 42 -16.98 14.48 1.43
CA TRP A 42 -17.27 13.20 2.03
C TRP A 42 -18.57 12.60 1.50
N ASN A 43 -18.64 11.28 1.57
CA ASN A 43 -19.85 10.51 1.29
C ASN A 43 -20.08 9.52 2.44
N VAL A 44 -21.29 9.43 2.95
CA VAL A 44 -21.64 8.46 4.00
C VAL A 44 -22.34 7.28 3.34
N SER A 45 -21.77 6.09 3.53
CA SER A 45 -22.37 4.82 3.16
C SER A 45 -22.99 4.13 4.39
N ALA A 46 -23.58 2.95 4.19
CA ALA A 46 -24.18 2.17 5.28
C ALA A 46 -23.19 1.86 6.41
N ASN A 47 -21.90 1.70 6.09
CA ASN A 47 -20.90 1.19 7.02
C ASN A 47 -19.68 2.10 7.19
N ALA A 48 -19.50 3.11 6.34
CA ALA A 48 -18.30 3.93 6.33
C ALA A 48 -18.59 5.38 5.92
N ILE A 49 -17.59 6.22 6.15
CA ILE A 49 -17.47 7.56 5.60
C ILE A 49 -16.27 7.53 4.66
N ASP A 50 -16.49 7.98 3.43
CA ASP A 50 -15.46 8.12 2.42
C ASP A 50 -15.10 9.58 2.30
N PHE A 51 -13.81 9.88 2.28
CA PHE A 51 -13.28 11.23 2.24
C PHE A 51 -12.46 11.43 0.98
N THR A 52 -12.74 12.49 0.25
CA THR A 52 -12.10 12.82 -1.03
C THR A 52 -11.64 14.26 -1.06
N ARG A 53 -10.76 14.55 -2.03
CA ARG A 53 -10.29 15.91 -2.32
C ARG A 53 -10.79 16.37 -3.68
N ASP A 54 -10.90 17.68 -3.81
CA ASP A 54 -11.33 18.35 -5.05
C ASP A 54 -10.17 18.48 -6.03
N ASP A 55 -8.96 18.68 -5.49
CA ASP A 55 -7.73 18.95 -6.22
C ASP A 55 -6.88 17.70 -6.51
N ASN A 56 -7.20 16.56 -5.90
CA ASN A 56 -6.46 15.31 -6.09
C ASN A 56 -7.36 14.08 -5.90
N GLN A 57 -7.77 13.47 -7.01
CA GLN A 57 -8.62 12.28 -6.99
C GLN A 57 -7.84 11.00 -6.64
N HIS A 58 -6.51 11.02 -6.70
CA HIS A 58 -5.61 9.89 -6.45
C HIS A 58 -5.29 9.69 -4.98
N ILE A 59 -6.00 10.38 -4.07
CA ILE A 59 -5.86 10.18 -2.63
C ILE A 59 -7.24 10.21 -1.96
N ARG A 60 -7.48 9.24 -1.08
CA ARG A 60 -8.73 9.10 -0.34
C ARG A 60 -8.48 8.64 1.07
N ALA A 61 -9.41 8.93 1.95
CA ALA A 61 -9.46 8.34 3.26
C ALA A 61 -10.81 7.71 3.52
N PHE A 62 -10.87 6.82 4.50
CA PHE A 62 -12.10 6.20 4.93
C PHE A 62 -12.14 6.02 6.44
N PHE A 63 -13.34 6.00 6.99
CA PHE A 63 -13.58 5.71 8.40
C PHE A 63 -14.88 4.90 8.53
N SER A 64 -14.76 3.65 8.95
CA SER A 64 -15.86 2.74 9.21
C SER A 64 -15.99 2.41 10.70
N TYR A 65 -17.02 1.63 11.04
CA TYR A 65 -17.22 1.13 12.39
C TYR A 65 -16.16 0.13 12.88
N ARG A 66 -15.25 -0.35 12.00
CA ARG A 66 -14.22 -1.37 12.34
C ARG A 66 -12.81 -1.06 11.86
N ASN A 67 -12.65 -0.07 10.99
CA ASN A 67 -11.35 0.33 10.47
C ASN A 67 -11.36 1.76 9.96
N LEU A 68 -10.18 2.34 9.82
CA LEU A 68 -9.97 3.59 9.11
C LEU A 68 -8.65 3.53 8.35
N GLY A 69 -8.48 4.41 7.37
CA GLY A 69 -7.27 4.39 6.57
C GLY A 69 -7.19 5.49 5.52
N VAL A 70 -6.05 5.51 4.84
CA VAL A 70 -5.78 6.39 3.70
C VAL A 70 -5.21 5.54 2.57
N LEU A 71 -5.66 5.81 1.35
CA LEU A 71 -5.20 5.20 0.12
C LEU A 71 -4.67 6.31 -0.79
N SER A 72 -3.52 6.08 -1.40
CA SER A 72 -2.96 6.95 -2.42
C SER A 72 -2.50 6.12 -3.62
N THR A 73 -2.89 6.57 -4.81
CA THR A 73 -2.51 5.98 -6.09
C THR A 73 -1.60 6.93 -6.87
N PRO A 74 -0.93 6.46 -7.95
CA PRO A 74 -0.18 7.32 -8.85
C PRO A 74 -1.01 8.52 -9.30
N PRO A 75 -0.40 9.70 -9.47
CA PRO A 75 1.03 9.96 -9.50
C PRO A 75 1.63 10.38 -8.15
N ASN A 76 0.95 10.13 -7.03
CA ASN A 76 1.39 10.65 -5.74
C ASN A 76 2.69 10.01 -5.24
N ALA A 77 3.63 10.86 -4.79
CA ALA A 77 4.84 10.42 -4.13
C ALA A 77 4.60 9.98 -2.68
N SER A 78 5.53 9.22 -2.13
CA SER A 78 5.45 8.65 -0.78
C SER A 78 5.34 9.72 0.31
N GLU A 79 6.04 10.84 0.15
CA GLU A 79 6.09 11.96 1.09
C GLU A 79 4.74 12.65 1.17
N TYR A 80 4.08 12.80 0.02
CA TYR A 80 2.73 13.35 -0.07
C TYR A 80 1.71 12.41 0.61
N PHE A 81 1.81 11.11 0.36
CA PHE A 81 0.98 10.11 1.03
C PHE A 81 1.17 10.15 2.55
N VAL A 82 2.42 10.09 3.04
CA VAL A 82 2.74 10.12 4.47
C VAL A 82 2.20 11.40 5.11
N ALA A 83 2.51 12.57 4.56
CA ALA A 83 2.06 13.85 5.12
C ALA A 83 0.52 13.95 5.16
N THR A 84 -0.17 13.45 4.13
CA THR A 84 -1.64 13.48 4.08
C THR A 84 -2.26 12.47 5.05
N ALA A 85 -1.72 11.25 5.09
CA ALA A 85 -2.17 10.21 5.99
C ALA A 85 -1.96 10.61 7.45
N GLU A 86 -0.84 11.24 7.79
CA GLU A 86 -0.60 11.71 9.16
C GLU A 86 -1.62 12.74 9.63
N LYS A 87 -1.92 13.73 8.78
CA LYS A 87 -2.93 14.75 9.09
C LYS A 87 -4.31 14.13 9.29
N PHE A 88 -4.69 13.19 8.43
CA PHE A 88 -5.97 12.50 8.56
C PHE A 88 -6.03 11.62 9.81
N LEU A 89 -5.02 10.78 10.04
CA LEU A 89 -4.97 9.88 11.20
C LEU A 89 -4.95 10.67 12.51
N ALA A 90 -4.24 11.81 12.57
CA ALA A 90 -4.24 12.68 13.74
C ALA A 90 -5.62 13.26 14.04
N ALA A 91 -6.33 13.75 13.02
CA ALA A 91 -7.68 14.28 13.18
C ALA A 91 -8.70 13.18 13.53
N ALA A 92 -8.60 12.01 12.88
CA ALA A 92 -9.50 10.88 13.10
C ALA A 92 -9.32 10.22 14.47
N TRP A 93 -8.17 10.40 15.12
CA TRP A 93 -7.83 9.73 16.38
C TRP A 93 -8.80 10.04 17.52
N GLU A 94 -9.29 11.28 17.59
CA GLU A 94 -10.22 11.72 18.63
C GLU A 94 -11.64 11.16 18.45
N HIS A 95 -11.93 10.62 17.26
CA HIS A 95 -13.22 10.04 16.92
C HIS A 95 -13.22 8.51 16.96
N LEU A 96 -12.10 7.89 17.35
CA LEU A 96 -12.02 6.43 17.46
C LEU A 96 -12.99 5.92 18.54
N PRO A 97 -13.91 5.02 18.20
CA PRO A 97 -14.94 4.55 19.14
C PRO A 97 -14.36 3.78 20.33
N ASN A 98 -13.37 2.93 20.06
CA ASN A 98 -12.57 2.21 21.04
C ASN A 98 -11.11 2.13 20.56
N ARG A 99 -10.19 1.88 21.49
CA ARG A 99 -8.75 1.76 21.21
C ARG A 99 -8.27 0.30 21.27
N GLU A 100 -9.18 -0.66 21.08
CA GLU A 100 -8.86 -2.08 20.96
C GLU A 100 -8.46 -2.39 19.52
N PHE A 101 -7.19 -2.18 19.20
CA PHE A 101 -6.66 -2.34 17.85
C PHE A 101 -6.27 -3.79 17.55
N SER A 102 -6.90 -4.40 16.56
CA SER A 102 -6.56 -5.75 16.10
C SER A 102 -5.35 -5.75 15.17
N ARG A 103 -5.21 -4.71 14.33
CA ARG A 103 -4.10 -4.57 13.38
C ARG A 103 -3.88 -3.12 13.00
N ALA A 104 -2.63 -2.72 12.80
CA ALA A 104 -2.27 -1.48 12.12
C ALA A 104 -1.18 -1.79 11.09
N GLY A 105 -1.41 -1.43 9.83
CA GLY A 105 -0.50 -1.78 8.75
C GLY A 105 -0.41 -0.72 7.66
N VAL A 106 0.71 -0.75 6.96
CA VAL A 106 1.03 0.07 5.80
C VAL A 106 1.37 -0.89 4.67
N ARG A 107 0.74 -0.72 3.53
CA ARG A 107 1.09 -1.45 2.31
C ARG A 107 1.60 -0.48 1.26
N SER A 108 2.76 -0.81 0.70
CA SER A 108 3.38 -0.07 -0.39
C SER A 108 3.57 -1.03 -1.55
N VAL A 109 3.01 -0.70 -2.70
CA VAL A 109 3.18 -1.45 -3.95
C VAL A 109 3.96 -0.56 -4.91
N LEU A 110 5.10 -1.04 -5.38
CA LEU A 110 6.02 -0.34 -6.25
C LEU A 110 6.24 -1.14 -7.53
N LEU A 111 6.38 -0.43 -8.63
CA LEU A 111 6.77 -0.97 -9.92
C LEU A 111 7.87 -0.08 -10.49
N ILE A 112 9.08 -0.64 -10.55
CA ILE A 112 10.28 0.05 -11.02
C ILE A 112 10.50 -0.37 -12.46
N GLU A 113 10.53 0.59 -13.39
CA GLU A 113 10.72 0.32 -14.81
C GLU A 113 12.04 -0.41 -15.09
N THR A 114 11.97 -1.41 -15.97
CA THR A 114 13.14 -2.14 -16.49
C THR A 114 13.02 -2.26 -18.01
N GLU A 115 14.15 -2.42 -18.70
CA GLU A 115 14.17 -2.42 -20.17
C GLU A 115 13.64 -3.71 -20.78
N ASP A 116 14.07 -4.87 -20.26
CA ASP A 116 13.73 -6.20 -20.80
C ASP A 116 13.26 -7.18 -19.70
N PHE A 117 12.19 -7.92 -19.98
CA PHE A 117 11.60 -8.85 -19.03
C PHE A 117 12.44 -10.11 -18.83
N ALA A 118 12.98 -10.68 -19.91
CA ALA A 118 13.78 -11.90 -19.83
C ALA A 118 15.10 -11.66 -19.08
N GLU A 119 15.74 -10.51 -19.33
CA GLU A 119 16.92 -10.06 -18.60
C GLU A 119 16.60 -9.83 -17.11
N ALA A 120 15.47 -9.17 -16.80
CA ALA A 120 15.03 -8.98 -15.43
C ALA A 120 14.77 -10.32 -14.71
N VAL A 121 14.14 -11.30 -15.37
CA VAL A 121 13.93 -12.66 -14.84
C VAL A 121 15.27 -13.37 -14.59
N ALA A 122 16.20 -13.29 -15.55
CA ALA A 122 17.52 -13.90 -15.40
C ALA A 122 18.33 -13.27 -14.25
N ALA A 123 18.33 -11.94 -14.16
CA ALA A 123 19.02 -11.21 -13.10
C ALA A 123 18.39 -11.46 -11.72
N TYR A 124 17.06 -11.40 -11.62
CA TYR A 124 16.33 -11.72 -10.39
C TYR A 124 16.63 -13.15 -9.93
N ARG A 125 16.56 -14.13 -10.84
CA ARG A 125 16.89 -15.53 -10.56
C ARG A 125 18.31 -15.67 -10.01
N ARG A 126 19.31 -15.14 -10.72
CA ARG A 126 20.72 -15.37 -10.40
C ARG A 126 21.16 -14.61 -9.15
N ARG A 127 20.76 -13.35 -9.02
CA ARG A 127 21.29 -12.44 -7.99
C ARG A 127 20.43 -12.39 -6.73
N PHE A 128 19.10 -12.41 -6.88
CA PHE A 128 18.21 -12.36 -5.74
C PHE A 128 17.92 -13.75 -5.16
N LEU A 129 17.62 -14.74 -6.01
CA LEU A 129 17.32 -16.11 -5.55
C LEU A 129 18.57 -17.00 -5.45
N GLY A 130 19.68 -16.63 -6.09
CA GLY A 130 20.90 -17.44 -6.10
C GLY A 130 20.78 -18.74 -6.89
N LEU A 131 19.78 -18.85 -7.79
CA LEU A 131 19.54 -20.08 -8.55
C LEU A 131 20.46 -20.15 -9.77
N THR A 132 21.23 -21.23 -9.84
CA THR A 132 22.13 -21.55 -10.95
C THR A 132 21.38 -22.17 -12.13
N ASP A 133 21.99 -22.11 -13.32
CA ASP A 133 21.40 -22.71 -14.53
C ASP A 133 21.24 -24.24 -14.37
N LYS A 134 22.15 -24.89 -13.63
CA LYS A 134 22.07 -26.33 -13.31
C LYS A 134 20.86 -26.67 -12.44
N GLU A 135 20.55 -25.82 -11.45
CA GLU A 135 19.40 -26.02 -10.58
C GLU A 135 18.08 -25.82 -11.34
N VAL A 136 18.01 -24.83 -12.23
CA VAL A 136 16.84 -24.65 -13.10
C VAL A 136 16.65 -25.84 -14.03
N GLN A 137 17.72 -26.30 -14.68
CA GLN A 137 17.67 -27.46 -15.58
C GLN A 137 17.19 -28.73 -14.88
N ALA A 138 17.45 -28.89 -13.58
CA ALA A 138 16.98 -30.02 -12.80
C ALA A 138 15.44 -30.10 -12.70
N PHE A 139 14.73 -28.98 -12.91
CA PHE A 139 13.26 -28.96 -13.01
C PHE A 139 12.73 -29.41 -14.39
N GLY A 140 13.61 -29.61 -15.39
CA GLY A 140 13.24 -30.14 -16.70
C GLY A 140 12.54 -29.14 -17.63
N GLY A 141 12.74 -27.84 -17.43
CA GLY A 141 12.17 -26.78 -18.29
C GLY A 141 12.86 -25.43 -18.11
N ASP A 142 12.39 -24.44 -18.88
CA ASP A 142 12.88 -23.06 -18.82
C ASP A 142 12.09 -22.23 -17.79
N LEU A 143 12.80 -21.48 -16.94
CA LEU A 143 12.17 -20.53 -16.02
C LEU A 143 11.82 -19.24 -16.78
N ILE A 144 10.53 -19.07 -17.11
CA ILE A 144 10.03 -17.92 -17.89
C ILE A 144 9.44 -16.79 -17.04
N ASP A 145 9.10 -17.06 -15.77
CA ASP A 145 8.52 -16.10 -14.83
C ASP A 145 8.92 -16.50 -13.40
N VAL A 146 9.05 -15.52 -12.50
CA VAL A 146 9.43 -15.74 -11.11
C VAL A 146 8.84 -14.67 -10.19
N GLY A 147 8.09 -15.12 -9.19
CA GLY A 147 7.59 -14.28 -8.10
C GLY A 147 7.71 -15.03 -6.77
N PHE A 148 8.24 -14.37 -5.75
CA PHE A 148 8.53 -15.04 -4.47
C PHE A 148 7.93 -14.29 -3.27
N PRO A 149 6.99 -14.91 -2.52
CA PRO A 149 6.49 -14.36 -1.27
C PRO A 149 7.45 -14.66 -0.11
N MET A 150 7.74 -13.65 0.70
CA MET A 150 8.56 -13.77 1.90
C MET A 150 7.83 -13.14 3.09
N ASN A 151 7.84 -13.82 4.24
CA ASN A 151 7.24 -13.33 5.47
C ASN A 151 8.31 -13.15 6.54
N PHE A 152 8.34 -12.00 7.19
CA PHE A 152 9.36 -11.64 8.16
C PHE A 152 8.74 -11.16 9.46
N VAL A 153 9.46 -11.41 10.56
CA VAL A 153 9.12 -10.90 11.89
C VAL A 153 10.37 -10.27 12.51
N LYS A 154 10.23 -9.04 13.01
CA LYS A 154 11.29 -8.34 13.77
C LYS A 154 10.69 -7.72 15.03
N GLY A 155 10.85 -8.41 16.16
CA GLY A 155 10.22 -8.01 17.41
C GLY A 155 8.69 -8.06 17.29
N LYS A 156 8.03 -6.90 17.38
CA LYS A 156 6.57 -6.77 17.21
C LYS A 156 6.15 -6.42 15.78
N ASP A 157 7.11 -6.13 14.91
CA ASP A 157 6.84 -5.74 13.53
C ASP A 157 6.81 -6.99 12.64
N HIS A 158 5.78 -7.10 11.82
CA HIS A 158 5.63 -8.10 10.78
C HIS A 158 5.76 -7.40 9.43
N PHE A 159 6.36 -8.07 8.45
CA PHE A 159 6.27 -7.60 7.08
C PHE A 159 6.30 -8.73 6.08
N ASN A 160 5.41 -8.63 5.10
CA ASN A 160 5.32 -9.57 4.00
C ASN A 160 5.82 -8.85 2.74
N VAL A 161 6.61 -9.53 1.94
CA VAL A 161 7.19 -9.01 0.69
C VAL A 161 6.81 -9.95 -0.43
N ILE A 162 6.22 -9.42 -1.50
CA ILE A 162 6.03 -10.11 -2.77
C ILE A 162 6.83 -9.34 -3.80
N THR A 163 7.71 -10.02 -4.52
CA THR A 163 8.55 -9.38 -5.53
C THR A 163 8.91 -10.33 -6.67
N GLY A 164 9.19 -9.74 -7.82
CA GLY A 164 9.53 -10.41 -9.07
C GLY A 164 9.42 -9.43 -10.25
N PRO A 165 10.06 -9.72 -11.39
CA PRO A 165 9.77 -9.01 -12.62
C PRO A 165 8.30 -9.20 -13.01
N MET A 166 7.69 -8.18 -13.61
CA MET A 166 6.32 -8.23 -14.10
C MET A 166 6.18 -7.46 -15.41
N GLU A 167 5.41 -8.03 -16.33
CA GLU A 167 4.93 -7.31 -17.50
C GLU A 167 3.76 -6.39 -17.13
N ARG A 168 3.52 -5.37 -17.95
CA ARG A 168 2.39 -4.43 -17.78
C ARG A 168 1.05 -5.12 -17.58
N GLY A 169 0.79 -6.18 -18.35
CA GLY A 169 -0.46 -6.94 -18.27
C GLY A 169 -0.71 -7.49 -16.87
N GLN A 170 0.34 -8.03 -16.23
CA GLN A 170 0.30 -8.54 -14.87
C GLN A 170 0.23 -7.39 -13.85
N SER A 171 0.97 -6.30 -14.06
CA SER A 171 1.03 -5.20 -13.09
C SER A 171 -0.30 -4.42 -12.97
N LEU A 172 -1.10 -4.37 -14.03
CA LEU A 172 -2.42 -3.74 -14.03
C LEU A 172 -3.33 -4.23 -12.90
N GLN A 173 -3.23 -5.49 -12.47
CA GLN A 173 -4.06 -6.01 -11.38
C GLN A 173 -3.76 -5.37 -10.02
N PHE A 174 -2.57 -4.80 -9.85
CA PHE A 174 -2.11 -4.16 -8.61
C PHE A 174 -2.31 -2.65 -8.62
N PHE A 175 -2.33 -2.03 -9.80
CA PHE A 175 -2.43 -0.58 -9.98
C PHE A 175 -3.81 -0.10 -10.41
N ARG A 176 -4.65 -0.99 -10.97
CA ARG A 176 -6.08 -0.70 -11.12
C ARG A 176 -6.78 -0.77 -9.76
N ASP A 177 -7.90 -0.06 -9.67
CA ASP A 177 -8.86 0.00 -8.56
C ASP A 177 -9.43 -1.36 -8.06
N THR A 178 -8.86 -2.49 -8.47
CA THR A 178 -9.36 -3.85 -8.24
C THR A 178 -8.42 -4.78 -7.49
N HIS A 179 -7.24 -4.33 -7.03
CA HIS A 179 -6.35 -5.23 -6.28
C HIS A 179 -7.07 -5.81 -5.04
N PRO A 180 -7.18 -7.13 -4.79
CA PRO A 180 -8.05 -7.73 -3.76
C PRO A 180 -7.95 -7.15 -2.34
N SER A 181 -6.78 -6.72 -1.90
CA SER A 181 -6.59 -6.08 -0.58
C SER A 181 -7.09 -4.63 -0.54
N LEU A 182 -6.98 -3.91 -1.66
CA LEU A 182 -7.66 -2.65 -1.88
C LEU A 182 -9.11 -2.87 -2.27
N GLY A 183 -9.47 -3.98 -2.90
CA GLY A 183 -10.81 -4.34 -3.36
C GLY A 183 -11.76 -4.52 -2.18
N ALA A 184 -11.30 -5.09 -1.06
CA ALA A 184 -12.09 -5.09 0.18
C ALA A 184 -12.32 -3.69 0.76
N ILE A 185 -11.45 -2.72 0.46
CA ILE A 185 -11.58 -1.32 0.86
C ILE A 185 -12.44 -0.57 -0.18
N LEU A 186 -12.05 -0.58 -1.46
CA LEU A 186 -12.66 0.02 -2.66
C LEU A 186 -14.05 -0.51 -3.01
N GLN A 187 -14.37 -1.79 -2.79
CA GLN A 187 -15.76 -2.28 -2.88
C GLN A 187 -16.68 -1.60 -1.85
N ARG A 188 -16.13 -1.07 -0.74
CA ARG A 188 -16.88 -0.42 0.33
C ARG A 188 -16.91 1.10 0.21
N VAL A 189 -15.84 1.69 -0.31
CA VAL A 189 -15.68 3.15 -0.44
C VAL A 189 -16.06 3.71 -1.82
N GLY A 190 -16.58 2.83 -2.70
CA GLY A 190 -16.83 3.12 -4.10
C GLY A 190 -15.55 3.13 -4.94
N ARG A 191 -15.67 2.86 -6.25
CA ARG A 191 -14.56 3.01 -7.22
C ARG A 191 -13.98 4.42 -7.15
N LEU A 192 -12.71 4.60 -7.49
CA LEU A 192 -12.22 5.93 -7.79
C LEU A 192 -12.80 6.40 -9.14
N PRO A 193 -13.68 7.44 -9.21
CA PRO A 193 -13.81 8.21 -10.44
C PRO A 193 -12.41 8.68 -10.86
N GLY A 194 -11.99 8.30 -12.07
CA GLY A 194 -10.63 8.51 -12.56
C GLY A 194 -9.61 7.40 -12.24
N GLY A 195 -10.05 6.28 -11.66
CA GLY A 195 -9.22 5.11 -11.31
C GLY A 195 -8.81 4.21 -12.48
N ASP A 196 -9.08 4.65 -13.71
CA ASP A 196 -8.24 4.24 -14.82
C ASP A 196 -6.96 5.05 -14.67
N SER A 197 -6.04 4.60 -13.81
CA SER A 197 -4.62 4.89 -14.07
C SER A 197 -4.45 4.48 -15.51
N ASP A 198 -4.32 5.47 -16.38
CA ASP A 198 -4.37 5.27 -17.81
C ASP A 198 -3.33 4.18 -18.06
N ALA A 199 -3.74 3.01 -18.58
CA ALA A 199 -2.88 1.82 -18.59
C ALA A 199 -1.54 2.09 -19.33
N THR A 200 -1.52 3.19 -20.09
CA THR A 200 -0.41 3.88 -20.73
C THR A 200 0.69 4.37 -19.77
N ASP A 201 0.37 4.73 -18.52
CA ASP A 201 1.34 5.27 -17.56
C ASP A 201 2.17 4.20 -16.84
N LEU A 202 1.75 2.93 -16.89
CA LEU A 202 2.55 1.84 -16.35
C LEU A 202 3.69 1.48 -17.32
N PRO A 203 4.90 1.21 -16.82
CA PRO A 203 5.98 0.72 -17.68
C PRO A 203 5.59 -0.60 -18.35
N ALA A 204 6.19 -0.88 -19.51
CA ALA A 204 5.91 -2.13 -20.25
C ALA A 204 6.38 -3.36 -19.46
N VAL A 205 7.51 -3.21 -18.77
CA VAL A 205 8.13 -4.19 -17.89
C VAL A 205 8.61 -3.46 -16.65
N GLY A 206 8.50 -4.08 -15.48
CA GLY A 206 9.14 -3.56 -14.29
C GLY A 206 9.36 -4.59 -13.20
N LEU A 207 10.25 -4.25 -12.28
CA LEU A 207 10.43 -4.97 -11.04
C LEU A 207 9.31 -4.60 -10.07
N PHE A 208 8.47 -5.58 -9.75
CA PHE A 208 7.38 -5.44 -8.81
C PHE A 208 7.86 -5.68 -7.38
N VAL A 209 7.45 -4.81 -6.46
CA VAL A 209 7.73 -4.93 -5.02
C VAL A 209 6.49 -4.52 -4.23
N ASP A 210 5.89 -5.46 -3.53
CA ASP A 210 4.73 -5.23 -2.65
C ASP A 210 5.09 -5.60 -1.23
N VAL A 211 5.04 -4.60 -0.34
CA VAL A 211 5.41 -4.73 1.06
C VAL A 211 4.22 -4.38 1.93
N ASP A 212 3.75 -5.35 2.71
CA ASP A 212 2.74 -5.15 3.77
C ASP A 212 3.43 -5.17 5.13
N PHE A 213 3.68 -4.00 5.72
CA PHE A 213 4.32 -3.83 7.03
C PHE A 213 3.27 -3.55 8.11
N PHE A 214 3.19 -4.37 9.15
CA PHE A 214 2.12 -4.26 10.13
C PHE A 214 2.50 -4.72 11.54
N ARG A 215 1.62 -4.38 12.48
CA ARG A 215 1.55 -4.94 13.83
C ARG A 215 0.18 -5.51 14.07
N GLU A 216 0.13 -6.59 14.83
CA GLU A 216 -1.11 -7.19 15.35
C GLU A 216 -1.20 -6.97 16.86
N ASN A 217 -2.42 -7.09 17.40
CA ASN A 217 -2.68 -7.08 18.84
C ASN A 217 -2.04 -5.88 19.57
N LEU A 218 -2.27 -4.67 19.05
CA LEU A 218 -1.67 -3.48 19.64
C LEU A 218 -2.33 -3.18 20.99
N SER A 219 -1.55 -2.64 21.93
CA SER A 219 -2.05 -2.27 23.26
C SER A 219 -3.18 -1.24 23.16
N GLN A 220 -4.15 -1.33 24.08
CA GLN A 220 -5.19 -0.30 24.27
C GLN A 220 -4.61 1.09 24.59
N HIS A 221 -3.36 1.14 25.07
CA HIS A 221 -2.63 2.38 25.34
C HIS A 221 -1.83 2.88 24.13
N THR A 222 -2.03 2.29 22.95
CA THR A 222 -1.38 2.77 21.73
C THR A 222 -1.80 4.21 21.47
N THR A 223 -0.81 5.07 21.23
CA THR A 223 -1.01 6.49 20.97
C THR A 223 -1.03 6.79 19.48
N VAL A 224 -1.60 7.93 19.10
CA VAL A 224 -1.51 8.42 17.72
C VAL A 224 -0.06 8.49 17.25
N THR A 225 0.86 9.01 18.08
CA THR A 225 2.29 9.10 17.78
C THR A 225 2.91 7.74 17.45
N THR A 226 2.49 6.67 18.12
CA THR A 226 2.93 5.30 17.84
C THR A 226 2.47 4.86 16.44
N MET A 227 1.22 5.17 16.08
CA MET A 227 0.65 4.85 14.77
C MET A 227 1.29 5.65 13.64
N LEU A 228 1.52 6.96 13.83
CA LEU A 228 2.25 7.77 12.86
C LEU A 228 3.69 7.28 12.67
N GLY A 229 4.33 6.83 13.77
CA GLY A 229 5.63 6.19 13.70
C GLY A 229 5.60 4.88 12.89
N LEU A 230 4.55 4.08 13.03
CA LEU A 230 4.34 2.86 12.23
C LEU A 230 4.18 3.20 10.75
N LEU A 231 3.39 4.22 10.42
CA LEU A 231 3.21 4.72 9.05
C LEU A 231 4.55 5.02 8.37
N ARG A 232 5.36 5.89 8.99
CA ARG A 232 6.69 6.29 8.47
C ARG A 232 7.62 5.10 8.30
N ARG A 233 7.69 4.22 9.31
CA ARG A 233 8.57 3.04 9.25
C ARG A 233 8.14 2.07 8.16
N GLY A 234 6.84 1.87 7.97
CA GLY A 234 6.31 0.99 6.93
C GLY A 234 6.69 1.46 5.52
N VAL A 235 6.44 2.74 5.21
CA VAL A 235 6.82 3.34 3.92
C VAL A 235 8.34 3.26 3.70
N LYS A 236 9.14 3.68 4.69
CA LYS A 236 10.60 3.61 4.61
C LYS A 236 11.12 2.18 4.44
N LYS A 237 10.50 1.20 5.09
CA LYS A 237 10.87 -0.20 4.98
C LYS A 237 10.61 -0.74 3.57
N ALA A 238 9.48 -0.36 2.97
CA ALA A 238 9.17 -0.75 1.60
C ALA A 238 10.16 -0.16 0.59
N GLN A 239 10.48 1.13 0.71
CA GLN A 239 11.49 1.80 -0.13
C GLN A 239 12.86 1.14 -0.01
N GLY A 240 13.33 0.93 1.23
CA GLY A 240 14.63 0.28 1.42
C GLY A 240 14.69 -1.17 0.94
N ILE A 241 13.56 -1.88 0.86
CA ILE A 241 13.49 -3.21 0.21
C ILE A 241 13.54 -3.04 -1.31
N ALA A 242 12.77 -2.11 -1.87
CA ALA A 242 12.74 -1.84 -3.30
C ALA A 242 14.12 -1.43 -3.82
N ASP A 243 14.78 -0.47 -3.17
CA ASP A 243 16.14 -0.01 -3.51
C ASP A 243 17.16 -1.16 -3.45
N LEU A 244 17.04 -2.04 -2.46
CA LEU A 244 17.94 -3.19 -2.31
C LEU A 244 17.76 -4.17 -3.47
N ILE A 245 16.52 -4.49 -3.84
CA ILE A 245 16.24 -5.44 -4.93
C ILE A 245 16.64 -4.83 -6.28
N GLU A 246 16.32 -3.55 -6.52
CA GLU A 246 16.75 -2.84 -7.73
C GLU A 246 18.27 -2.86 -7.86
N LYS A 247 18.99 -2.53 -6.78
CA LYS A 247 20.46 -2.55 -6.75
C LYS A 247 21.00 -3.94 -7.08
N LEU A 248 20.47 -4.98 -6.44
CA LEU A 248 20.88 -6.36 -6.69
C LEU A 248 20.64 -6.81 -8.13
N ILE A 249 19.69 -6.20 -8.85
CA ILE A 249 19.34 -6.61 -10.21
C ILE A 249 20.06 -5.76 -11.25
N THR A 250 20.38 -4.50 -10.95
CA THR A 250 20.97 -3.54 -11.91
C THR A 250 22.49 -3.43 -11.83
N GLU A 251 23.14 -3.75 -10.70
CA GLU A 251 24.61 -3.68 -10.62
C GLU A 251 25.25 -4.78 -11.48
N GLU A 252 26.11 -4.39 -12.42
CA GLU A 252 27.01 -5.31 -13.13
C GLU A 252 28.13 -5.76 -12.19
N ASP A 253 28.52 -7.04 -12.27
CA ASP A 253 29.62 -7.62 -11.49
C ASP A 253 30.99 -7.09 -11.91
#